data_AF-A0A742KZI0-F1
#
_entry.id   AF-A0A742KZI0-F1
#
_cell.length_a   1.000
_cell.length_b   1.000
_cell.length_c   1.000
_cell.angle_alpha   90.00
_cell.angle_beta   90.00
_cell.angle_gamma   90.00
#
_symmetry.space_group_name_H-M   'P 1'
#
loop_
_entity.id
_entity.type
_entity.pdbx_description
1 polymer ?
#
loop_
_entity_poly.entity_id
_entity_poly.type
_entity_poly.pdbx_seq_one_letter_code
_entity_poly.pdbx_strand_id
1 'polypeptide(L)' 'MKKFSLAEFVREHGQPKTAEIFGIKQSAISKALRLNRNITIIQQADGTYEGEEVRSFPHRSKSTEGHA' A
#
# COMPACT_ATOMS: atom_id res chain seq x y z
N MET A 1 16.49 -2.59 9.41
CA MET A 1 15.36 -2.56 8.48
C MET A 1 14.17 -3.23 9.12
N LYS A 2 12.99 -2.62 9.08
CA LYS A 2 11.73 -3.22 9.56
C LYS A 2 10.74 -3.30 8.41
N LYS A 3 9.93 -4.36 8.36
CA LYS A 3 8.93 -4.57 7.31
C LYS A 3 7.55 -4.63 7.92
N PHE A 4 6.59 -4.00 7.24
CA PHE A 4 5.19 -3.95 7.62
C PHE A 4 4.34 -4.14 6.37
N SER A 5 3.16 -4.74 6.50
CA SER A 5 2.16 -4.59 5.43
C SER A 5 1.66 -3.14 5.37
N LEU A 6 1.18 -2.70 4.20
CA LEU A 6 0.54 -1.39 4.07
C LEU A 6 -0.60 -1.20 5.08
N ALA A 7 -1.39 -2.25 5.33
CA ALA A 7 -2.52 -2.18 6.27
C ALA A 7 -2.06 -1.96 7.72
N GLU A 8 -0.99 -2.63 8.16
CA GLU A 8 -0.42 -2.43 9.50
C GLU A 8 0.16 -1.04 9.67
N PHE A 9 0.91 -0.57 8.68
CA PHE A 9 1.52 0.76 8.71
C PHE A 9 0.44 1.86 8.77
N VAL A 10 -0.62 1.73 7.96
CA VAL A 10 -1.76 2.65 7.97
C VAL A 10 -2.53 2.58 9.28
N ARG A 11 -2.66 1.42 9.93
CA ARG A 11 -3.34 1.31 11.23
C ARG A 11 -2.62 2.09 12.32
N GLU A 12 -1.29 2.15 12.26
CA GLU A 12 -0.47 2.87 13.23
C GLU A 12 -0.37 4.38 12.92
N HIS A 13 -0.21 4.75 11.64
CA HIS A 13 0.11 6.14 11.25
C HIS A 13 -1.07 6.90 10.62
N GLY A 14 -2.09 6.18 10.14
CA GLY A 14 -3.20 6.73 9.37
C GLY A 14 -2.90 6.89 7.87
N GLN A 15 -3.96 6.91 7.06
CA GLN A 15 -3.85 7.07 5.61
C GLN A 15 -3.29 8.42 5.16
N PRO A 16 -3.67 9.57 5.77
CA PRO A 16 -3.10 10.87 5.39
C PRO A 16 -1.58 10.91 5.60
N LYS A 17 -1.10 10.45 6.76
CA LYS A 17 0.33 10.47 7.07
C LYS A 17 1.13 9.54 6.17
N THR A 18 0.59 8.35 5.90
CA THR A 18 1.18 7.41 4.96
C THR A 18 1.33 8.05 3.57
N ALA A 19 0.29 8.76 3.10
CA ALA A 19 0.32 9.43 1.82
C ALA A 19 1.36 10.56 1.74
N GLU A 20 1.50 11.36 2.81
CA GLU A 20 2.56 12.37 2.93
C GLU A 20 3.95 11.76 2.83
N ILE A 21 4.21 10.66 3.57
CA ILE A 21 5.51 9.98 3.59
C ILE A 21 5.91 9.52 2.18
N PHE A 22 4.97 8.95 1.42
CA PHE A 22 5.22 8.47 0.07
C PHE A 22 5.04 9.55 -1.01
N GLY A 23 4.72 10.80 -0.65
CA GLY A 23 4.52 11.89 -1.62
C GLY A 23 3.36 11.65 -2.59
N ILE A 24 2.31 10.93 -2.16
CA ILE A 24 1.14 10.58 -2.99
C ILE A 24 -0.16 11.10 -2.39
N LYS A 25 -1.26 10.98 -3.14
CA LYS A 25 -2.60 11.33 -2.63
C LYS A 25 -3.12 10.24 -1.69
N GLN A 26 -3.81 10.64 -0.62
CA GLN A 26 -4.46 9.70 0.31
C GLN A 26 -5.44 8.75 -0.39
N SER A 27 -6.08 9.18 -1.48
CA SER A 27 -6.95 8.33 -2.31
C SER A 27 -6.23 7.13 -2.94
N ALA A 28 -4.92 7.22 -3.18
CA ALA A 28 -4.11 6.10 -3.66
C ALA A 28 -3.92 5.03 -2.58
N ILE A 29 -3.70 5.44 -1.32
CA ILE A 29 -3.65 4.54 -0.16
C ILE A 29 -5.00 3.85 0.05
N SER A 30 -6.09 4.63 0.04
CA SER A 30 -7.46 4.09 0.15
C SER A 30 -7.76 3.05 -0.95
N LYS A 31 -7.40 3.35 -2.21
CA LYS A 31 -7.56 2.41 -3.32
C LYS A 31 -6.73 1.14 -3.13
N ALA A 32 -5.49 1.26 -2.65
CA ALA A 32 -4.61 0.12 -2.42
C ALA A 32 -5.14 -0.82 -1.34
N LEU A 33 -5.65 -0.27 -0.23
CA LEU A 33 -6.29 -1.03 0.84
C LEU A 33 -7.57 -1.71 0.36
N ARG A 34 -8.43 -0.97 -0.35
CA ARG A 34 -9.70 -1.50 -0.88
C ARG A 34 -9.49 -2.65 -1.87
N LEU A 35 -8.43 -2.59 -2.67
CA LEU A 35 -8.08 -3.66 -3.62
C LEU A 35 -7.23 -4.76 -2.99
N ASN A 36 -6.97 -4.72 -1.68
CA ASN A 36 -6.12 -5.64 -0.94
C ASN A 36 -4.78 -5.89 -1.67
N ARG A 37 -4.14 -4.81 -2.12
CA ARG A 37 -2.84 -4.91 -2.81
C ARG A 37 -1.79 -5.45 -1.85
N ASN A 38 -0.98 -6.39 -2.33
CA ASN A 38 0.12 -6.95 -1.55
C ASN A 38 1.32 -5.99 -1.56
N ILE A 39 1.25 -4.99 -0.68
CA ILE A 39 2.25 -3.94 -0.55
C ILE A 39 2.97 -4.08 0.79
N THR A 40 4.30 -4.13 0.74
CA THR A 40 5.19 -4.13 1.90
C THR A 40 5.84 -2.77 2.04
N ILE A 41 5.79 -2.20 3.24
CA ILE A 41 6.49 -0.99 3.63
C ILE A 41 7.78 -1.38 4.35
N ILE A 42 8.92 -0.85 3.90
CA ILE A 42 10.24 -1.10 4.44
C ILE A 42 10.76 0.19 5.07
N GLN A 43 11.00 0.15 6.38
CA GLN A 43 11.70 1.23 7.08
C GLN A 43 13.20 0.99 7.00
N GLN A 44 13.90 1.92 6.35
CA GLN A 44 15.34 1.93 6.20
C GLN A 44 16.05 2.40 7.48
N ALA A 45 17.36 2.14 7.58
CA ALA A 45 18.14 2.51 8.77
C ALA A 45 18.29 4.03 8.94
N ASP A 46 18.16 4.79 7.85
CA ASP A 46 18.18 6.25 7.83
C ASP A 46 16.83 6.89 8.19
N GLY A 47 15.80 6.08 8.46
CA GLY A 47 14.45 6.53 8.81
C GLY A 47 13.55 6.79 7.59
N THR A 48 14.03 6.59 6.36
CA THR A 48 13.20 6.65 5.16
C THR A 48 12.32 5.41 5.03
N TYR A 49 11.26 5.54 4.22
CA TYR A 49 10.32 4.46 3.94
C TYR A 49 10.27 4.15 2.45
N GLU A 50 10.30 2.87 2.12
CA GLU A 50 10.14 2.36 0.77
C GLU A 50 8.90 1.46 0.69
N GLY A 51 8.20 1.46 -0.44
CA GLY A 51 7.02 0.65 -0.68
C GLY A 51 7.22 -0.30 -1.86
N GLU A 52 7.14 -1.61 -1.62
CA GLU A 52 7.24 -2.65 -2.64
C GLU A 52 5.87 -3.31 -2.87
N GLU A 53 5.42 -3.41 -4.12
CA GLU A 53 4.19 -4.14 -4.49
C GLU A 53 4.54 -5.45 -5.20
N VAL A 54 4.05 -6.57 -4.67
CA VAL A 54 4.14 -7.87 -5.33
C VAL A 54 2.82 -8.18 -6.04
N ARG A 55 2.91 -8.41 -7.36
CA ARG A 55 1.75 -8.74 -8.20
C ARG A 55 2.10 -9.86 -9.18
N SER A 56 1.15 -10.76 -9.41
CA SER A 56 1.31 -11.83 -10.40
C SER A 56 1.48 -11.26 -11.80
N PHE A 57 2.29 -11.95 -12.60
CA PHE A 57 2.44 -11.73 -14.03
C PHE A 57 1.82 -12.92 -14.80
N PRO A 58 0.98 -12.69 -15.83
CA PRO A 58 0.48 -11.39 -16.29
C PRO A 58 -0.47 -10.77 -15.25
N HIS A 59 -0.45 -9.45 -15.15
CA HIS A 59 -1.36 -8.78 -14.22
C HIS A 59 -2.76 -8.70 -14.82
N ARG A 60 -3.66 -9.53 -14.31
CA ARG A 60 -5.08 -9.42 -14.61
C ARG A 60 -5.71 -8.54 -13.54
N SER A 61 -5.99 -7.27 -13.87
CA SER A 61 -6.85 -6.46 -13.01
C SER A 61 -8.19 -7.20 -12.93
N LYS A 62 -8.61 -7.60 -11.74
CA LYS A 62 -10.00 -8.03 -11.54
C LYS A 62 -10.87 -6.79 -11.81
N SER A 63 -11.28 -6.60 -13.06
CA SER A 63 -12.44 -5.77 -13.38
C SER A 63 -13.57 -6.36 -12.56
N THR A 64 -14.20 -5.53 -11.74
CA THR A 64 -15.37 -5.88 -10.96
C THR A 64 -16.39 -6.60 -11.85
N GLU A 65 -16.39 -7.93 -11.86
CA GLU A 65 -17.54 -8.70 -12.30
C GLU A 65 -18.59 -8.46 -11.22
N GLY A 66 -19.59 -7.65 -11.58
CA GLY A 66 -20.76 -7.45 -10.75
C GLY A 66 -21.37 -8.82 -10.47
N HIS A 67 -21.41 -9.21 -9.20
CA HIS A 67 -22.31 -10.26 -8.79
C HIS A 67 -23.74 -9.74 -8.98
N ALA A 68 -24.43 -10.37 -9.93
CA ALA A 68 -25.87 -10.31 -10.13
C ALA A 68 -26.64 -10.79 -8.89
#